data_AF-A0A924WM95-F1
#
_entry.id   AF-A0A924WM95-F1
#
_cell.length_a   1.000
_cell.length_b   1.000
_cell.length_c   1.000
_cell.angle_alpha   90.00
_cell.angle_beta   90.00
_cell.angle_gamma   90.00
#
_symmetry.space_group_name_H-M   'P 1'
#
loop_
_entity.id
_entity.type
_entity.pdbx_description
1 polymer ?
#
loop_
_entity_poly.entity_id
_entity_poly.type
_entity_poly.pdbx_seq_one_letter_code
_entity_poly.pdbx_strand_id
1 'polypeptide(L)' 'MDQYPTLKLIAEKGDLIAIVIGLLPVLGALAIGATVVWHWLILATGLVAGGVLYGLTRSYVELVRVIADVMIPR' A
#
# COMPACT_ATOMS: atom_id res chain seq x y z
N MET A 1 -12.10 5.10 -20.38
CA MET A 1 -11.98 4.73 -18.95
C MET A 1 -13.14 5.24 -18.09
N ASP A 2 -14.08 6.04 -18.61
CA ASP A 2 -15.19 6.59 -17.81
C ASP A 2 -16.20 5.53 -17.32
N GLN A 3 -16.24 4.36 -17.97
CA GLN A 3 -17.03 3.20 -17.51
C GLN A 3 -16.42 2.49 -16.29
N TYR A 4 -15.13 2.68 -15.97
CA TYR A 4 -14.44 2.01 -14.88
C TYR A 4 -13.57 3.00 -14.05
N PRO A 5 -14.20 3.91 -13.29
CA PRO A 5 -13.49 4.97 -12.57
C PRO A 5 -12.51 4.43 -11.51
N THR A 6 -12.85 3.29 -10.88
CA THR A 6 -11.99 2.65 -9.87
C THR A 6 -10.70 2.09 -10.48
N LEU A 7 -10.80 1.46 -11.65
CA LEU A 7 -9.62 0.95 -12.39
C LEU A 7 -8.73 2.11 -12.85
N LYS A 8 -9.31 3.21 -13.33
CA LYS A 8 -8.57 4.43 -13.68
C LYS A 8 -7.78 4.97 -12.48
N LEU A 9 -8.43 5.05 -11.32
CA LEU A 9 -7.79 5.53 -10.09
C LEU A 9 -6.64 4.63 -9.65
N ILE A 10 -6.81 3.31 -9.69
CA ILE A 10 -5.74 2.36 -9.34
C ILE A 10 -4.61 2.39 -10.36
N ALA A 11 -4.91 2.50 -11.65
CA ALA A 11 -3.88 2.60 -12.69
C ALA A 11 -3.02 3.86 -12.53
N GLU A 12 -3.65 5.02 -12.30
CA GLU A 12 -2.97 6.32 -12.17
C GLU A 12 -2.28 6.52 -10.81
N LYS A 13 -2.90 6.07 -9.71
CA LYS A 13 -2.46 6.38 -8.33
C LYS A 13 -2.10 5.16 -7.48
N GLY A 14 -2.12 3.95 -8.04
CA GLY A 14 -1.89 2.73 -7.28
C GLY A 14 -0.55 2.70 -6.53
N ASP A 15 0.51 3.25 -7.11
CA ASP A 15 1.82 3.32 -6.43
C ASP A 15 1.77 4.25 -5.20
N LEU A 16 1.07 5.38 -5.30
CA LEU A 16 0.82 6.28 -4.17
C LEU A 16 0.01 5.57 -3.08
N ILE A 17 -1.02 4.81 -3.45
CA ILE A 17 -1.85 4.04 -2.52
C ILE A 17 -0.99 2.98 -1.80
N ALA A 18 -0.13 2.27 -2.53
CA ALA A 18 0.77 1.28 -1.95
C ALA A 18 1.73 1.91 -0.94
N ILE A 19 2.30 3.07 -1.25
CA ILE A 19 3.19 3.82 -0.33
C ILE A 19 2.42 4.23 0.93
N VAL A 20 1.23 4.80 0.80
CA VAL A 20 0.42 5.25 1.94
C VAL A 20 0.06 4.06 2.83
N ILE A 21 -0.37 2.94 2.24
CA ILE A 21 -0.73 1.73 2.98
C ILE A 21 0.50 1.12 3.66
N GLY A 22 1.65 1.10 2.99
CA GLY A 22 2.91 0.61 3.56
C GLY A 22 3.45 1.47 4.71
N LEU A 23 3.16 2.77 4.71
CA LEU A 23 3.58 3.68 5.78
C LEU A 23 2.70 3.58 7.03
N LEU A 24 1.43 3.17 6.91
CA LEU A 24 0.49 3.10 8.03
C LEU A 24 1.00 2.26 9.21
N PRO A 25 1.54 1.04 9.02
CA PRO A 25 2.10 0.26 10.13
C PRO A 25 3.30 0.92 10.81
N VAL A 26 4.14 1.64 10.05
CA VAL A 26 5.30 2.36 10.58
C VAL A 26 4.84 3.53 11.45
N LEU A 27 3.88 4.32 10.95
CA LEU A 27 3.28 5.42 11.71
C LEU A 27 2.51 4.91 12.95
N GLY A 28 1.80 3.79 12.82
CA GLY A 28 1.13 3.13 13.94
C GLY A 28 2.11 2.66 15.01
N ALA A 29 3.23 2.04 14.61
CA ALA A 29 4.29 1.64 15.54
C ALA A 29 4.92 2.84 16.26
N LEU A 30 5.15 3.94 15.55
CA LEU A 30 5.63 5.19 16.16
C LEU A 30 4.64 5.76 17.17
N ALA A 31 3.34 5.79 16.83
CA ALA A 31 2.28 6.26 17.72
C ALA A 31 2.14 5.40 18.98
N ILE A 32 2.20 4.07 18.84
CA ILE A 32 2.17 3.13 19.97
C ILE A 32 3.41 3.30 20.85
N GLY A 33 4.59 3.40 20.24
CA GLY A 33 5.84 3.63 20.97
C GLY A 33 5.78 4.91 21.80
N ALA A 34 5.23 5.99 21.25
CA ALA A 34 5.12 7.28 21.92
C ALA A 34 4.09 7.32 23.06
N THR A 35 3.06 6.47 23.03
CA THR A 35 1.92 6.54 23.96
C THR A 35 1.88 5.45 25.02
N VAL A 36 2.48 4.28 24.76
CA VAL A 36 2.39 3.11 25.65
C VAL A 36 3.74 2.76 26.24
N VAL A 37 4.63 2.18 25.44
CA VAL A 37 5.96 1.72 25.85
C VAL A 37 6.89 1.79 24.64
N TRP A 38 8.07 2.39 24.83
CA TRP A 38 9.09 2.38 23.80
C TRP A 38 9.87 1.07 23.84
N HIS A 39 9.58 0.16 22.90
CA HIS A 39 10.32 -1.07 22.73
C HIS A 39 10.74 -1.24 21.26
N TRP A 40 12.01 -1.56 21.02
CA TRP A 40 12.57 -1.66 19.67
C TRP A 40 11.82 -2.69 18.79
N LEU A 41 11.27 -3.75 19.40
CA LEU A 41 10.42 -4.73 18.72
C LEU A 41 9.18 -4.11 18.07
N ILE A 42 8.58 -3.05 18.64
CA ILE A 42 7.39 -2.39 18.08
C ILE A 42 7.75 -1.68 16.76
N LEU A 43 8.91 -1.02 16.73
CA LEU A 43 9.42 -0.41 15.49
C LEU A 43 9.80 -1.48 14.47
N ALA A 44 10.45 -2.56 14.89
CA ALA A 44 10.80 -3.66 14.00
C ALA A 44 9.57 -4.30 13.37
N THR A 45 8.51 -4.59 14.15
CA THR A 45 7.27 -5.16 13.62
C THR A 45 6.53 -4.17 12.72
N GLY A 46 6.50 -2.88 13.06
CA GLY A 46 5.92 -1.84 12.20
C GLY A 46 6.62 -1.73 10.84
N LEU A 47 7.95 -1.80 10.84
CA LEU A 47 8.76 -1.71 9.62
C LEU A 47 8.60 -2.96 8.75
N VAL A 48 8.62 -4.15 9.35
CA VAL A 48 8.37 -5.41 8.65
C VAL A 48 6.95 -5.47 8.10
N ALA A 49 5.94 -5.16 8.91
CA ALA A 49 4.54 -5.14 8.48
C ALA A 49 4.31 -4.11 7.36
N GLY A 50 4.91 -2.92 7.47
CA GLY A 50 4.83 -1.87 6.45
C GLY A 50 5.45 -2.31 5.12
N GLY A 51 6.64 -2.91 5.16
CA GLY A 51 7.29 -3.46 3.97
C GLY A 51 6.47 -4.57 3.30
N VAL A 52 5.91 -5.48 4.08
CA VAL A 52 5.04 -6.56 3.58
C VAL A 52 3.78 -5.99 2.94
N LEU A 53 3.08 -5.06 3.60
CA LEU A 53 1.86 -4.44 3.07
C LEU A 53 2.14 -3.61 1.82
N TYR A 54 3.26 -2.87 1.78
CA TYR A 54 3.70 -2.17 0.58
C TYR A 54 3.88 -3.13 -0.59
N GLY A 55 4.64 -4.22 -0.37
CA GLY A 55 4.90 -5.23 -1.39
C GLY A 55 3.63 -5.90 -1.92
N LEU A 56 2.74 -6.31 -1.01
CA LEU A 56 1.45 -6.92 -1.37
C LEU A 56 0.57 -5.94 -2.16
N THR A 57 0.46 -4.70 -1.69
CA THR A 57 -0.39 -3.69 -2.34
C THR A 57 0.17 -3.31 -3.71
N ARG A 58 1.48 -3.13 -3.83
CA ARG A 58 2.14 -2.85 -5.11
C ARG A 58 1.94 -3.99 -6.10
N SER A 59 2.11 -5.24 -5.66
CA SER A 59 1.87 -6.41 -6.50
C SER A 59 0.41 -6.47 -6.98
N TYR A 60 -0.54 -6.13 -6.11
CA TYR A 60 -1.95 -6.04 -6.49
C TYR A 60 -2.21 -4.93 -7.52
N VAL A 61 -1.61 -3.75 -7.34
CA VAL A 61 -1.72 -2.63 -8.29
C VAL A 61 -1.18 -3.03 -9.68
N GLU A 62 -0.01 -3.69 -9.73
CA GLU A 62 0.55 -4.20 -10.98
C GLU A 62 -0.38 -5.22 -11.63
N LEU A 63 -0.95 -6.14 -10.85
CA LEU A 63 -1.92 -7.11 -11.35
C LEU A 63 -3.16 -6.42 -11.94
N VAL A 64 -3.70 -5.40 -11.25
CA VAL A 64 -4.84 -4.62 -11.76
C VAL A 64 -4.49 -3.86 -13.04
N ARG A 65 -3.27 -3.31 -13.15
CA ARG A 65 -2.79 -2.67 -14.39
C ARG A 65 -2.73 -3.66 -15.55
N VAL A 66 -2.19 -4.86 -15.32
CA VAL A 66 -2.16 -5.93 -16.34
C VAL A 66 -3.58 -6.33 -16.78
N ILE A 67 -4.50 -6.52 -15.83
CA ILE A 67 -5.90 -6.83 -16.17
C ILE A 67 -6.54 -5.67 -16.95
N ALA A 68 -6.30 -4.42 -16.55
CA ALA A 68 -6.83 -3.25 -17.23
C ALA A 68 -6.33 -3.18 -18.68
N ASP A 69 -5.05 -3.48 -18.92
CA ASP A 69 -4.45 -3.51 -20.25
C ASP A 69 -5.02 -4.63 -21.13
N VAL A 70 -5.35 -5.79 -20.54
CA VAL A 70 -5.98 -6.92 -21.27
C VAL A 70 -7.47 -6.66 -21.57
N MET A 71 -8.20 -6.05 -20.63
CA MET A 71 -9.64 -5.78 -20.74
C MET A 71 -9.95 -4.57 -21.63
N ILE A 72 -9.07 -3.57 -21.64
CA ILE A 72 -9.23 -2.32 -22.39
C ILE A 72 -7.96 -2.14 -23.25
N PRO A 73 -7.80 -2.95 -24.31
CA PRO A 73 -6.71 -2.76 -25.25
C PRO A 73 -6.87 -1.36 -25.87
N ARG A 74 -5.79 -0.58 -25.87
CA ARG A 74 -5.75 0.74 -26.50
C ARG A 74 -6.04 0.66 -27.99
#